data_AF-A0A439DD28-F1
#
_entry.id   AF-A0A439DD28-F1
#
_cell.length_a   1.000
_cell.length_b   1.000
_cell.length_c   1.000
_cell.angle_alpha   90.00
_cell.angle_beta   90.00
_cell.angle_gamma   90.00
#
_symmetry.space_group_name_H-M   'P 1'
#
loop_
_entity.id
_entity.type
_entity.pdbx_description
1 polymer ?
#
loop_
_entity_poly.entity_id
_entity_poly.type
_entity_poly.pdbx_seq_one_letter_code
_entity_poly.pdbx_strand_id
1 'polypeptide(L)'
;MTANLASRLDRAVDGDEEREALQRMLDLARRVEALMPRFLPSHQLNPLIETEDDIADGRGTSERTMLCHDGLSLDNILVSDTGILTGVIDWQCVSCVPLHEACQFPAFLRQAYDRFAEPMIPRYFIDADGPPYKAYFRDLQRWEMTRLRQLYVEEMMRLAPGFVDVWRDERSAGLRDYEAAVQNCDNEFTVEMVEEWVQAMEGGRDPARLPKRLHEALEG
;
A
#
# COMPACT_ATOMS: atom_id res chain seq x y z
N MET A 1 2.09 -29.19 9.86
CA MET A 1 1.70 -28.74 8.51
C MET A 1 2.90 -28.32 7.65
N THR A 2 4.00 -27.87 8.26
CA THR A 2 5.23 -27.34 7.62
C THR A 2 6.04 -28.32 6.75
N ALA A 3 6.12 -29.60 7.13
CA ALA A 3 6.87 -30.60 6.35
C ALA A 3 6.27 -30.89 4.95
N ASN A 4 5.01 -30.53 4.74
CA ASN A 4 4.28 -30.86 3.52
C ASN A 4 4.61 -29.90 2.36
N LEU A 5 4.76 -28.59 2.60
CA LEU A 5 5.02 -27.61 1.55
C LEU A 5 6.41 -27.76 0.91
N ALA A 6 7.46 -27.91 1.71
CA ALA A 6 8.82 -28.12 1.19
C ALA A 6 8.89 -29.40 0.33
N SER A 7 8.24 -30.48 0.77
CA SER A 7 8.17 -31.73 0.00
C SER A 7 7.36 -31.63 -1.30
N ARG A 8 6.41 -30.68 -1.37
CA ARG A 8 5.64 -30.40 -2.59
C ARG A 8 6.44 -29.53 -3.54
N LEU A 9 7.30 -28.66 -3.02
CA LEU A 9 8.22 -27.85 -3.81
C LEU A 9 9.22 -28.75 -4.53
N ASP A 10 9.87 -29.69 -3.84
CA ASP A 10 10.82 -30.63 -4.46
C ASP A 10 10.24 -31.47 -5.62
N ARG A 11 8.91 -31.59 -5.70
CA ARG A 11 8.18 -32.34 -6.73
C ARG A 11 7.65 -31.48 -7.88
N ALA A 12 7.67 -30.16 -7.73
CA ALA A 12 7.02 -29.22 -8.65
C ALA A 12 7.99 -28.55 -9.63
N VAL A 13 9.30 -28.73 -9.46
CA VAL A 13 10.33 -27.95 -10.16
C VAL A 13 11.28 -28.86 -10.95
N ASP A 14 11.48 -28.53 -12.22
CA ASP A 14 12.36 -29.28 -13.14
C ASP A 14 13.81 -28.75 -13.17
N GLY A 15 14.11 -27.60 -12.53
CA GLY A 15 15.43 -26.95 -12.51
C GLY A 15 15.89 -26.44 -11.14
N ASP A 16 17.21 -26.37 -10.94
CA ASP A 16 17.82 -25.98 -9.67
C ASP A 16 17.64 -24.49 -9.34
N GLU A 17 17.70 -23.60 -10.34
CA GLU A 17 17.51 -22.15 -10.15
C GLU A 17 16.10 -21.80 -9.66
N GLU A 18 15.07 -22.41 -10.27
CA GLU A 18 13.67 -22.22 -9.88
C GLU A 18 13.41 -22.79 -8.48
N ARG A 19 14.10 -23.88 -8.11
CA ARG A 19 14.02 -24.47 -6.77
C ARG A 19 14.61 -23.52 -5.72
N GLU A 20 15.77 -22.94 -6.00
CA GLU A 20 16.41 -21.97 -5.12
C GLU A 20 15.55 -20.72 -4.93
N ALA A 21 14.97 -20.19 -6.00
CA ALA A 21 14.07 -19.03 -5.95
C ALA A 21 12.83 -19.30 -5.08
N LEU A 22 12.15 -20.42 -5.31
CA LEU A 22 10.96 -20.80 -4.55
C LEU A 22 11.30 -21.11 -3.08
N GLN A 23 12.45 -21.72 -2.81
CA GLN A 23 12.90 -21.98 -1.44
C GLN A 23 13.18 -20.67 -0.70
N ARG A 24 13.82 -19.69 -1.37
CA ARG A 24 14.04 -18.34 -0.84
C ARG A 24 12.72 -17.64 -0.49
N MET A 25 11.74 -17.66 -1.39
CA MET A 25 10.43 -17.05 -1.16
C MET A 25 9.66 -17.76 -0.01
N LEU A 26 9.74 -19.08 0.07
CA LEU A 26 9.13 -19.85 1.16
C LEU A 26 9.75 -19.49 2.52
N ASP A 27 11.07 -19.34 2.57
CA ASP A 27 11.76 -18.96 3.80
C ASP A 27 11.47 -17.50 4.19
N LEU A 28 11.34 -16.61 3.21
CA LEU A 28 10.89 -15.24 3.45
C LEU A 28 9.47 -15.19 4.00
N ALA A 29 8.53 -15.93 3.41
CA ALA A 29 7.14 -16.00 3.88
C ALA A 29 7.05 -16.46 5.34
N ARG A 30 7.86 -17.45 5.75
CA ARG A 30 7.94 -17.91 7.15
C ARG A 30 8.45 -16.83 8.10
N ARG A 31 9.42 -16.02 7.65
CA ARG A 31 9.95 -14.90 8.45
C ARG A 31 8.92 -13.78 8.60
N VAL A 32 8.18 -13.47 7.54
CA VAL A 32 7.04 -12.54 7.59
C VAL A 32 5.95 -13.06 8.54
N GLU A 33 5.59 -14.34 8.48
CA GLU A 33 4.63 -14.96 9.42
C GLU A 33 5.10 -14.83 10.87
N ALA A 34 6.39 -15.04 11.15
CA ALA A 34 6.95 -14.90 12.49
C ALA A 34 6.85 -13.47 13.07
N LEU A 35 6.74 -12.44 12.21
CA LEU A 35 6.54 -11.05 12.62
C LEU A 35 5.08 -10.72 12.98
N MET A 36 4.10 -11.57 12.62
CA MET A 36 2.67 -11.33 12.83
C MET A 36 2.32 -10.84 14.25
N PRO A 37 2.82 -11.45 15.35
CA PRO A 37 2.43 -11.05 16.70
C PRO A 37 2.85 -9.61 17.08
N ARG A 38 3.82 -9.02 16.37
CA ARG A 38 4.26 -7.63 16.58
C ARG A 38 3.26 -6.61 16.03
N PHE A 39 2.50 -6.99 15.00
CA PHE A 39 1.56 -6.12 14.30
C PHE A 39 0.11 -6.38 14.69
N LEU A 40 -0.24 -7.67 14.82
CA LEU A 40 -1.56 -8.16 15.17
C LEU A 40 -1.47 -8.87 16.54
N PRO A 41 -1.39 -8.12 17.65
CA PRO A 41 -1.39 -8.73 18.97
C PRO A 41 -2.70 -9.50 19.16
N SER A 42 -2.59 -10.72 19.68
CA SER A 42 -3.75 -11.58 19.93
C SER A 42 -4.82 -10.81 20.71
N HIS A 43 -5.95 -10.54 20.07
CA HIS A 43 -7.07 -9.87 20.69
C HIS A 43 -7.61 -10.79 21.79
N GLN A 44 -7.36 -10.45 23.06
CA GLN A 44 -8.13 -11.05 24.14
C GLN A 44 -9.53 -10.47 24.02
N LEU A 45 -10.45 -11.23 23.42
CA LEU A 45 -11.88 -10.93 23.46
C LEU A 45 -12.23 -10.64 24.92
N ASN A 46 -12.63 -9.42 25.22
CA ASN A 46 -13.14 -9.06 26.54
C ASN A 46 -14.67 -9.16 26.46
N PRO A 47 -15.30 -10.26 26.91
CA PRO A 47 -16.71 -10.57 26.68
C PRO A 47 -17.69 -9.66 27.44
N LEU A 48 -17.22 -8.56 28.04
CA LEU A 48 -18.00 -7.71 28.95
C LEU A 48 -18.28 -6.30 28.43
N ILE A 49 -17.83 -5.91 27.23
CA ILE A 49 -17.90 -4.51 26.77
C ILE A 49 -18.36 -4.41 25.32
N GLU A 50 -19.57 -4.84 24.96
CA GLU A 50 -20.18 -4.37 23.70
C GLU A 50 -21.70 -4.23 23.89
N THR A 51 -22.12 -3.12 24.50
CA THR A 51 -23.48 -2.60 24.26
C THR A 51 -23.45 -1.69 23.02
N GLU A 52 -24.57 -1.56 22.30
CA GLU A 52 -24.66 -0.68 21.11
C GLU A 52 -24.24 0.77 21.42
N ASP A 53 -24.46 1.23 22.65
CA ASP A 53 -24.05 2.54 23.14
C ASP A 53 -22.51 2.67 23.28
N ASP A 54 -21.80 1.61 23.69
CA ASP A 54 -20.33 1.62 23.80
C ASP A 54 -19.64 1.67 22.41
N ILE A 55 -20.27 1.09 21.39
CA ILE A 55 -19.81 1.12 20.00
C ILE A 55 -20.02 2.54 19.42
N ALA A 56 -21.17 3.15 19.70
CA ALA A 56 -21.50 4.51 19.26
C ALA A 56 -20.58 5.57 19.91
N ASP A 57 -20.22 5.40 21.19
CA ASP A 57 -19.31 6.29 21.92
C ASP A 57 -17.82 6.01 21.64
N GLY A 58 -17.51 5.01 20.81
CA GLY A 58 -16.15 4.65 20.43
C GLY A 58 -15.32 4.04 21.57
N ARG A 59 -15.98 3.47 22.59
CA ARG A 59 -15.39 2.79 23.76
C ARG A 59 -15.31 1.27 23.60
N GLY A 60 -15.95 0.71 22.58
CA GLY A 60 -15.82 -0.70 22.22
C GLY A 60 -14.38 -1.10 21.86
N THR A 61 -14.03 -2.35 22.16
CA THR A 61 -12.74 -2.95 21.77
C THR A 61 -12.68 -3.36 20.30
N SER A 62 -13.80 -3.27 19.58
CA SER A 62 -13.91 -3.65 18.17
C SER A 62 -13.10 -2.72 17.26
N GLU A 63 -12.37 -3.32 16.32
CA GLU A 63 -11.58 -2.59 15.33
C GLU A 63 -12.51 -1.77 14.43
N ARG A 64 -12.25 -0.45 14.33
CA ARG A 64 -13.03 0.42 13.45
C ARG A 64 -12.71 0.09 12.00
N THR A 65 -13.75 -0.05 11.19
CA THR A 65 -13.64 -0.28 9.76
C THR A 65 -14.29 0.85 8.96
N MET A 66 -13.89 0.99 7.71
CA MET A 66 -14.47 1.93 6.75
C MET A 66 -14.81 1.19 5.47
N LEU A 67 -15.97 1.51 4.88
CA LEU A 67 -16.32 1.05 3.55
C LEU A 67 -15.33 1.66 2.54
N CYS A 68 -14.53 0.83 1.90
CA CYS A 68 -13.49 1.25 0.98
C CYS A 68 -13.82 0.85 -0.45
N HIS A 69 -13.59 1.76 -1.38
CA HIS A 69 -13.69 1.51 -2.81
C HIS A 69 -12.30 1.13 -3.34
N ASP A 70 -11.91 -0.14 -3.15
CA ASP A 70 -10.55 -0.63 -3.44
C ASP A 70 -10.14 -0.44 -4.92
N GLY A 71 -11.12 -0.43 -5.82
CA GLY A 71 -10.95 -0.18 -7.26
C GLY A 71 -11.17 1.27 -7.70
N LEU A 72 -10.98 2.27 -6.82
CA LEU A 72 -11.18 3.67 -7.22
C LEU A 72 -10.06 4.12 -8.17
N SER A 73 -10.26 3.90 -9.46
CA SER A 73 -9.38 4.31 -10.57
C SER A 73 -10.03 5.42 -11.39
N LEU A 74 -9.28 6.01 -12.33
CA LEU A 74 -9.82 7.02 -13.24
C LEU A 74 -10.93 6.46 -14.16
N ASP A 75 -10.95 5.15 -14.40
CA ASP A 75 -11.99 4.50 -15.20
C ASP A 75 -13.34 4.41 -14.47
N ASN A 76 -13.31 4.52 -13.14
CA ASN A 76 -14.48 4.41 -12.26
C ASN A 76 -15.01 5.77 -11.79
N ILE A 77 -14.45 6.87 -12.28
CA ILE A 77 -14.84 8.24 -11.95
C ILE A 77 -15.44 8.92 -13.19
N LEU A 78 -16.71 9.31 -13.09
CA LEU A 78 -17.42 10.02 -14.14
C LEU A 78 -17.35 11.53 -13.92
N VAL A 79 -17.00 12.25 -14.98
CA VAL A 79 -16.88 13.71 -14.98
C VAL A 79 -17.68 14.26 -16.16
N SER A 80 -18.37 15.38 -15.96
CA SER A 80 -19.03 16.12 -17.04
C SER A 80 -18.02 16.77 -17.99
N ASP A 81 -18.51 17.25 -19.13
CA ASP A 81 -17.74 18.05 -20.10
C ASP A 81 -17.13 19.34 -19.51
N THR A 82 -17.67 19.82 -18.39
CA THR A 82 -17.17 20.98 -17.63
C THR A 82 -16.21 20.64 -16.50
N GLY A 83 -15.86 19.36 -16.33
CA GLY A 83 -14.93 18.94 -15.28
C GLY A 83 -15.56 18.69 -13.91
N ILE A 84 -16.89 18.73 -13.78
CA ILE A 84 -17.59 18.44 -12.52
C ILE A 84 -17.79 16.93 -12.35
N LEU A 85 -17.43 16.40 -11.18
CA LEU A 85 -17.69 15.01 -10.76
C LEU A 85 -19.20 14.72 -10.81
N THR A 86 -19.60 13.72 -11.61
CA THR A 86 -20.99 13.32 -11.78
C THR A 86 -21.32 11.97 -11.16
N GLY A 87 -20.34 11.11 -10.92
CA GLY A 87 -20.56 9.84 -10.25
C GLY A 87 -19.29 9.02 -10.04
N VAL A 88 -19.39 8.08 -9.11
CA VAL A 88 -18.43 6.99 -8.91
C VAL A 88 -19.18 5.69 -9.17
N ILE A 89 -18.62 4.85 -10.04
CA ILE A 89 -19.23 3.57 -10.46
C ILE A 89 -18.38 2.39 -9.99
N ASP A 90 -18.82 1.17 -10.30
CA ASP A 90 -18.10 -0.07 -9.98
C ASP A 90 -18.01 -0.39 -8.48
N TRP A 91 -19.08 -0.08 -7.74
CA TRP A 91 -19.25 -0.44 -6.32
C TRP A 91 -19.45 -1.94 -6.05
N GLN A 92 -19.25 -2.80 -7.05
CA GLN A 92 -19.25 -4.23 -6.84
C GLN A 92 -17.99 -4.63 -6.08
N CYS A 93 -18.09 -5.60 -5.17
CA CYS A 93 -16.95 -6.10 -4.39
C CYS A 93 -16.28 -5.07 -3.46
N VAL A 94 -16.96 -4.01 -3.04
CA VAL A 94 -16.46 -3.11 -1.98
C VAL A 94 -16.38 -3.83 -0.64
N SER A 95 -15.35 -3.50 0.13
CA SER A 95 -15.00 -4.16 1.39
C SER A 95 -15.08 -3.16 2.55
N CYS A 96 -15.34 -3.66 3.76
CA CYS A 96 -15.11 -2.90 4.98
C CYS A 96 -13.73 -3.28 5.50
N VAL A 97 -12.77 -2.37 5.41
CA VAL A 97 -11.37 -2.60 5.79
C VAL A 97 -11.02 -1.81 7.06
N PRO A 98 -10.02 -2.24 7.83
CA PRO A 98 -9.48 -1.47 8.94
C PRO A 98 -9.03 -0.06 8.52
N LEU A 99 -9.03 0.88 9.47
CA LEU A 99 -8.69 2.27 9.15
C LEU A 99 -7.28 2.45 8.59
N HIS A 100 -6.28 1.65 9.01
CA HIS A 100 -4.91 1.80 8.48
C HIS A 100 -4.82 1.47 6.98
N GLU A 101 -5.67 0.57 6.49
CA GLU A 101 -5.81 0.22 5.09
C GLU A 101 -6.64 1.27 4.34
N ALA A 102 -7.76 1.68 4.93
CA ALA A 102 -8.69 2.63 4.35
C ALA A 102 -8.13 4.06 4.23
N CYS A 103 -7.27 4.47 5.18
CA CYS A 103 -6.71 5.82 5.25
C CYS A 103 -5.39 5.94 4.46
N GLN A 104 -5.46 5.66 3.17
CA GLN A 104 -4.35 5.74 2.22
C GLN A 104 -4.72 6.56 0.98
N PHE A 105 -3.73 6.84 0.14
CA PHE A 105 -4.02 7.43 -1.17
C PHE A 105 -4.90 6.46 -2.00
N PRO A 106 -5.97 6.97 -2.64
CA PRO A 106 -6.68 6.24 -3.67
C PRO A 106 -5.72 5.69 -4.72
N ALA A 107 -6.05 4.55 -5.34
CA ALA A 107 -5.15 3.87 -6.28
C ALA A 107 -4.59 4.79 -7.37
N PHE A 108 -5.41 5.69 -7.92
CA PHE A 108 -4.97 6.64 -8.95
C PHE A 108 -4.00 7.72 -8.45
N LEU A 109 -3.86 7.93 -7.12
CA LEU A 109 -2.91 8.86 -6.51
C LEU A 109 -1.64 8.18 -5.97
N ARG A 110 -1.56 6.84 -6.03
CA ARG A 110 -0.38 6.10 -5.59
C ARG A 110 0.74 6.27 -6.62
N GLN A 111 1.92 6.64 -6.14
CA GLN A 111 3.14 6.71 -6.95
C GLN A 111 4.36 6.46 -6.07
N ALA A 112 5.36 5.77 -6.61
CA ALA A 112 6.60 5.53 -5.87
C ALA A 112 7.45 6.80 -5.69
N TYR A 113 7.41 7.77 -6.58
CA TYR A 113 8.31 8.94 -6.50
C TYR A 113 7.57 10.24 -6.74
N ASP A 114 7.54 11.07 -5.71
CA ASP A 114 7.08 12.44 -5.84
C ASP A 114 8.08 13.27 -6.66
N ARG A 115 7.52 14.11 -7.53
CA ARG A 115 8.27 15.07 -8.34
C ARG A 115 7.76 16.47 -8.06
N PHE A 116 8.50 17.21 -7.24
CA PHE A 116 8.13 18.58 -6.86
C PHE A 116 8.47 19.63 -7.92
N ALA A 117 9.41 19.33 -8.83
CA ALA A 117 9.84 20.24 -9.88
C ALA A 117 9.15 19.92 -11.22
N GLU A 118 8.48 20.93 -11.79
CA GLU A 118 7.83 20.83 -13.09
C GLU A 118 8.87 20.47 -14.17
N PRO A 119 8.60 19.47 -15.03
CA PRO A 119 9.50 19.14 -16.12
C PRO A 119 9.52 20.28 -17.15
N MET A 120 10.71 20.66 -17.58
CA MET A 120 10.89 21.69 -18.59
C MET A 120 11.29 21.04 -19.92
N ILE A 121 10.53 21.31 -20.99
CA ILE A 121 10.77 20.77 -22.34
C ILE A 121 12.24 20.87 -22.79
N PRO A 122 12.98 21.99 -22.58
CA PRO A 122 14.37 22.10 -23.02
C PRO A 122 15.35 21.10 -22.39
N ARG A 123 14.95 20.37 -21.34
CA ARG A 123 15.77 19.34 -20.69
C ARG A 123 15.59 17.94 -21.30
N TYR A 124 14.73 17.81 -22.30
CA TYR A 124 14.41 16.55 -22.96
C TYR A 124 14.84 16.60 -24.42
N PHE A 125 15.14 15.43 -24.97
CA PHE A 125 15.32 15.30 -26.41
C PHE A 125 14.00 15.63 -27.12
N ILE A 126 14.10 16.48 -28.13
CA ILE A 126 12.99 16.86 -29.00
C ILE A 126 13.28 16.18 -30.33
N ASP A 127 12.34 15.37 -30.82
CA ASP A 127 12.42 14.84 -32.18
C ASP A 127 12.38 16.03 -33.15
N ALA A 128 13.17 15.99 -34.22
CA ALA A 128 13.44 17.15 -35.09
C ALA A 128 12.17 17.91 -35.55
N ASP A 129 11.03 17.23 -35.64
CA ASP A 129 9.71 17.78 -35.97
C ASP A 129 8.57 17.19 -35.10
N GLY A 130 8.88 16.63 -33.92
CA GLY A 130 7.95 15.82 -33.13
C GLY A 130 7.69 16.31 -31.70
N PRO A 131 6.73 15.69 -30.97
CA PRO A 131 6.49 16.00 -29.57
C PRO A 131 7.73 15.68 -28.71
N PRO A 132 7.86 16.26 -27.51
CA PRO A 132 8.92 15.90 -26.56
C PRO A 132 8.94 14.39 -26.33
N TYR A 133 10.14 13.82 -26.14
CA TYR A 133 10.30 12.38 -25.92
C TYR A 133 9.40 11.86 -24.78
N LYS A 134 8.97 10.59 -24.84
CA LYS A 134 8.06 9.94 -23.87
C LYS A 134 8.42 10.19 -22.39
N ALA A 135 9.71 10.39 -22.10
CA ALA A 135 10.19 10.73 -20.77
C ALA A 135 9.62 12.06 -20.22
N TYR A 136 9.40 13.07 -21.07
CA TYR A 136 8.79 14.34 -20.67
C TYR A 136 7.37 14.13 -20.16
N PHE A 137 6.51 13.45 -20.93
CA PHE A 137 5.12 13.22 -20.56
C PHE A 137 4.98 12.36 -19.29
N ARG A 138 5.83 11.34 -19.13
CA ARG A 138 5.91 10.57 -17.89
C ARG A 138 6.29 11.45 -16.69
N ASP A 139 7.27 12.32 -16.87
CA ASP A 139 7.70 13.22 -15.79
C ASP A 139 6.67 14.31 -15.49
N LEU A 140 5.90 14.74 -16.51
CA LEU A 140 4.79 15.68 -16.36
C LEU A 140 3.67 15.04 -15.55
N GLN A 141 3.27 13.83 -15.92
CA GLN A 141 2.26 13.06 -15.18
C GLN A 141 2.67 12.87 -13.71
N ARG A 142 3.94 12.54 -13.43
CA ARG A 142 4.44 12.41 -12.04
C ARG A 142 4.40 13.73 -11.27
N TRP A 143 4.73 14.84 -11.92
CA TRP A 143 4.62 16.15 -11.31
C TRP A 143 3.17 16.53 -11.03
N GLU A 144 2.26 16.36 -11.99
CA GLU A 144 0.81 16.60 -11.83
C GLU A 144 0.23 15.74 -10.70
N MET A 145 0.62 14.46 -10.64
CA MET A 145 0.22 13.55 -9.57
C MET A 145 0.69 14.02 -8.20
N THR A 146 1.94 14.51 -8.11
CA THR A 146 2.49 15.08 -6.87
C THR A 146 1.68 16.28 -6.41
N ARG A 147 1.26 17.16 -7.34
CA ARG A 147 0.40 18.31 -7.02
C ARG A 147 -0.99 17.87 -6.57
N LEU A 148 -1.56 16.85 -7.20
CA LEU A 148 -2.85 16.28 -6.79
C LEU A 148 -2.78 15.62 -5.41
N ARG A 149 -1.70 14.92 -5.06
CA ARG A 149 -1.49 14.38 -3.71
C ARG A 149 -1.45 15.47 -2.65
N GLN A 150 -0.78 16.59 -2.94
CA GLN A 150 -0.75 17.75 -2.03
C GLN A 150 -2.17 18.29 -1.80
N LEU A 151 -2.92 18.54 -2.87
CA LEU A 151 -4.30 19.01 -2.78
C LEU A 151 -5.21 18.01 -2.05
N TYR A 152 -5.05 16.71 -2.32
CA TYR A 152 -5.80 15.65 -1.64
C TYR A 152 -5.56 15.70 -0.13
N VAL A 153 -4.31 15.77 0.31
CA VAL A 153 -3.98 15.87 1.73
C VAL A 153 -4.56 17.14 2.35
N GLU A 154 -4.47 18.29 1.69
CA GLU A 154 -5.06 19.55 2.15
C GLU A 154 -6.59 19.44 2.31
N GLU A 155 -7.28 18.86 1.34
CA GLU A 155 -8.73 18.65 1.41
C GLU A 155 -9.10 17.62 2.49
N MET A 156 -8.33 16.53 2.64
CA MET A 156 -8.57 15.55 3.70
C MET A 156 -8.33 16.13 5.09
N MET A 157 -7.35 17.01 5.27
CA MET A 157 -7.19 17.75 6.53
C MET A 157 -8.41 18.60 6.86
N ARG A 158 -9.03 19.21 5.84
CA ARG A 158 -10.19 20.10 6.00
C ARG A 158 -11.49 19.33 6.23
N LEU A 159 -11.71 18.26 5.47
CA LEU A 159 -12.98 17.53 5.42
C LEU A 159 -13.03 16.35 6.39
N ALA A 160 -11.91 15.68 6.61
CA ALA A 160 -11.82 14.44 7.39
C ALA A 160 -10.48 14.35 8.13
N PRO A 161 -10.19 15.24 9.10
CA PRO A 161 -8.89 15.29 9.78
C PRO A 161 -8.46 13.94 10.40
N GLY A 162 -9.42 13.14 10.89
CA GLY A 162 -9.14 11.80 11.41
C GLY A 162 -8.53 10.84 10.38
N PHE A 163 -8.79 11.02 9.08
CA PHE A 163 -8.10 10.28 8.03
C PHE A 163 -6.60 10.59 8.05
N VAL A 164 -6.24 11.87 8.20
CA VAL A 164 -4.85 12.32 8.18
C VAL A 164 -4.11 11.88 9.43
N ASP A 165 -4.80 11.83 10.57
CA ASP A 165 -4.26 11.29 11.82
C ASP A 165 -3.89 9.81 11.67
N VAL A 166 -4.80 8.99 11.11
CA VAL A 166 -4.51 7.56 10.84
C VAL A 166 -3.45 7.38 9.76
N TRP A 167 -3.47 8.20 8.70
CA TRP A 167 -2.47 8.13 7.64
C TRP A 167 -1.05 8.41 8.18
N ARG A 168 -0.91 9.39 9.09
CA ARG A 168 0.37 9.77 9.71
C ARG A 168 0.79 8.90 10.89
N ASP A 169 -0.13 8.15 11.46
CA ASP A 169 0.13 7.30 12.61
C ASP A 169 1.17 6.22 12.29
N GLU A 170 2.23 6.14 13.11
CA GLU A 170 3.36 5.23 12.88
C GLU A 170 2.95 3.76 12.98
N ARG A 171 1.97 3.44 13.83
CA ARG A 171 1.46 2.08 13.98
C ARG A 171 0.66 1.67 12.75
N SER A 172 -0.17 2.55 12.23
CA SER A 172 -0.92 2.37 10.98
C SER A 172 0.04 2.21 9.79
N ALA A 173 1.09 3.04 9.69
CA ALA A 173 2.14 2.87 8.69
C ALA A 173 2.90 1.53 8.82
N GLY A 174 3.15 1.07 10.05
CA GLY A 174 3.76 -0.23 10.31
C GLY A 174 2.86 -1.40 9.88
N LEU A 175 1.54 -1.32 10.11
CA LEU A 175 0.59 -2.32 9.63
C LEU A 175 0.56 -2.39 8.11
N ARG A 176 0.57 -1.25 7.43
CA ARG A 176 0.67 -1.20 5.96
C ARG A 176 1.96 -1.82 5.43
N ASP A 177 3.10 -1.54 6.08
CA ASP A 177 4.37 -2.19 5.73
C ASP A 177 4.29 -3.72 5.87
N TYR A 178 3.68 -4.19 6.97
CA TYR A 178 3.49 -5.63 7.20
C TYR A 178 2.59 -6.28 6.15
N GLU A 179 1.44 -5.66 5.84
CA GLU A 179 0.54 -6.13 4.79
C GLU A 179 1.22 -6.14 3.42
N ALA A 180 1.97 -5.09 3.10
CA ALA A 180 2.75 -5.04 1.88
C ALA A 180 3.79 -6.17 1.81
N ALA A 181 4.45 -6.50 2.92
CA ALA A 181 5.35 -7.64 3.00
C ALA A 181 4.62 -8.98 2.77
N VAL A 182 3.44 -9.17 3.37
CA VAL A 182 2.63 -10.38 3.19
C VAL A 182 2.21 -10.56 1.74
N GLN A 183 1.80 -9.48 1.06
CA GLN A 183 1.34 -9.53 -0.34
C GLN A 183 2.48 -9.69 -1.36
N ASN A 184 3.74 -9.51 -0.95
CA ASN A 184 4.87 -9.43 -1.89
C ASN A 184 6.04 -10.36 -1.53
N CYS A 185 5.89 -11.21 -0.50
CA CYS A 185 6.96 -12.13 -0.07
C CYS A 185 7.19 -13.31 -1.04
N ASP A 186 6.25 -13.57 -1.95
CA ASP A 186 6.27 -14.63 -2.95
C ASP A 186 6.38 -14.10 -4.40
N ASN A 187 6.78 -12.84 -4.56
CA ASN A 187 6.96 -12.20 -5.85
C ASN A 187 8.46 -11.94 -6.12
N GLU A 188 8.98 -12.56 -7.20
CA GLU A 188 10.38 -12.51 -7.59
C GLU A 188 10.92 -11.08 -7.81
N PHE A 189 10.06 -10.13 -8.19
CA PHE A 189 10.47 -8.74 -8.44
C PHE A 189 10.57 -7.91 -7.15
N THR A 190 9.92 -8.36 -6.07
CA THR A 190 9.80 -7.60 -4.80
C THR A 190 10.46 -8.30 -3.63
N VAL A 191 10.85 -9.57 -3.80
CA VAL A 191 11.44 -10.43 -2.76
C VAL A 191 12.64 -9.78 -2.07
N GLU A 192 13.50 -9.07 -2.80
CA GLU A 192 14.66 -8.37 -2.24
C GLU A 192 14.26 -7.23 -1.31
N MET A 193 13.29 -6.41 -1.71
CA MET A 193 12.80 -5.28 -0.90
C MET A 193 12.12 -5.76 0.38
N VAL A 194 11.32 -6.83 0.26
CA VAL A 194 10.68 -7.45 1.43
C VAL A 194 11.72 -8.07 2.35
N GLU A 195 12.75 -8.73 1.81
CA GLU A 195 13.83 -9.32 2.60
C GLU A 195 14.64 -8.28 3.37
N GLU A 196 15.01 -7.15 2.74
CA GLU A 196 15.68 -6.04 3.41
C GLU A 196 14.84 -5.47 4.56
N TRP A 197 13.53 -5.32 4.34
CA TRP A 197 12.61 -4.86 5.36
C TRP A 197 12.51 -5.87 6.52
N VAL A 198 12.36 -7.17 6.23
CA VAL A 198 12.31 -8.23 7.27
C VAL A 198 13.62 -8.26 8.07
N GLN A 199 14.78 -8.19 7.42
CA GLN A 199 16.07 -8.13 8.11
C GLN A 199 16.17 -6.90 9.03
N ALA A 200 15.64 -5.75 8.61
CA ALA A 200 15.58 -4.58 9.46
C ALA A 200 14.68 -4.80 10.69
N MET A 201 13.52 -5.43 10.49
CA MET A 201 12.56 -5.73 11.55
C MET A 201 13.11 -6.72 12.59
N GLU A 202 13.76 -7.80 12.14
CA GLU A 202 14.43 -8.80 12.98
C GLU A 202 15.61 -8.20 13.74
N GLY A 203 16.35 -7.28 13.12
CA GLY A 203 17.44 -6.52 13.75
C GLY A 203 16.98 -5.46 14.75
N GLY A 204 15.67 -5.37 15.04
CA GLY A 204 15.10 -4.39 15.97
C GLY A 204 15.08 -2.96 15.44
N ARG A 205 15.30 -2.75 14.13
CA ARG A 205 15.12 -1.43 13.53
C ARG A 205 13.63 -1.11 13.46
N ASP A 206 13.35 0.18 13.55
CA ASP A 206 12.02 0.74 13.40
C ASP A 206 11.77 0.97 11.90
N PRO A 207 10.67 0.43 11.33
CA PRO A 207 10.34 0.65 9.92
C PRO A 207 10.11 2.13 9.59
N ALA A 208 9.83 2.99 10.58
CA ALA A 208 9.79 4.45 10.41
C ALA A 208 11.14 5.09 10.04
N ARG A 209 12.23 4.37 10.29
CA ARG A 209 13.60 4.87 10.09
C ARG A 209 14.25 4.33 8.82
N LEU A 210 13.52 3.55 8.03
CA LEU A 210 13.95 3.22 6.67
C LEU A 210 13.77 4.46 5.79
N PRO A 211 14.67 4.69 4.81
CA PRO A 211 14.64 5.88 3.96
C PRO A 211 13.32 6.02 3.18
N LYS A 212 12.62 4.91 2.99
CA LYS A 212 11.26 4.84 2.45
C LYS A 212 10.51 3.68 3.11
N ARG A 213 9.22 3.85 3.36
CA ARG A 213 8.36 2.77 3.88
C ARG A 213 8.18 1.68 2.81
N LEU A 214 8.03 0.43 3.23
CA LEU A 214 7.90 -0.70 2.31
C LEU A 214 6.64 -0.57 1.44
N HIS A 215 5.50 -0.25 2.06
CA HIS A 215 4.23 -0.08 1.32
C HIS A 215 4.33 1.03 0.26
N GLU A 216 4.99 2.14 0.56
CA GLU A 216 5.21 3.22 -0.42
C GLU A 216 6.22 2.83 -1.52
N ALA A 217 7.16 1.94 -1.20
CA ALA A 217 8.20 1.50 -2.13
C ALA A 217 7.68 0.52 -3.18
N LEU A 218 6.69 -0.29 -2.82
CA LEU A 218 6.08 -1.31 -3.68
C LEU A 218 4.94 -0.78 -4.57
N GLU A 219 4.48 0.45 -4.36
CA GLU A 219 3.46 1.13 -5.18
C GLU A 219 4.02 1.78 -6.47
N GLY A 220 5.10 1.22 -7.05
CA GLY A 220 5.94 1.86 -8.08
C GLY A 220 6.06 1.14 -9.41
#